data_AF-A0A009IKC4-F1
#
_entry.id   AF-A0A009IKC4-F1
#
_cell.length_a   1.000
_cell.length_b   1.000
_cell.length_c   1.000
_cell.angle_alpha   90.00
_cell.angle_beta   90.00
_cell.angle_gamma   90.00
#
_symmetry.space_group_name_H-M   'P 1'
#
loop_
_entity.id
_entity.type
_entity.pdbx_description
1 polymer ?
#
loop_
_entity_poly.entity_id
_entity_poly.type
_entity_poly.pdbx_seq_one_letter_code
_entity_poly.pdbx_strand_id
1 'polypeptide(L)'
;MKDELKGIDFDKYMPLEAAKFYAEFNDANDFYEKGPSFTESNQVTSEIAQGLKQDLFQQVDAVVNKAQPYKAVLRFAHAEIIIPLATSLDLHNMMQPLPLRQTYNYSTSAWRGEVVSPMAANVQWDIYQNNQGSTLVKMLYNEKETLFKPACNYARYTPTSFYYDYIKLKQCYQMQ
;
A
#
# COMPACT_ATOMS: atom_id res chain seq x y z
N MET A 1 -19.56 11.96 -9.02
CA MET A 1 -19.05 12.82 -10.10
C MET A 1 -20.00 13.04 -11.28
N LYS A 2 -20.39 12.05 -12.13
CA LYS A 2 -21.26 12.36 -13.30
C LYS A 2 -22.57 13.09 -12.94
N ASP A 3 -23.21 12.69 -11.84
CA ASP A 3 -24.43 13.34 -11.34
C ASP A 3 -24.17 14.75 -10.77
N GLU A 4 -22.97 14.98 -10.24
CA GLU A 4 -22.56 16.27 -9.64
C GLU A 4 -22.12 17.28 -10.70
N LEU A 5 -21.52 16.79 -11.79
CA LEU A 5 -21.02 17.61 -12.89
C LEU A 5 -22.14 18.17 -13.77
N LYS A 6 -23.39 17.69 -13.65
CA LYS A 6 -24.58 18.23 -14.33
C LYS A 6 -24.37 18.46 -15.85
N GLY A 7 -23.69 17.53 -16.52
CA GLY A 7 -23.40 17.61 -17.96
C GLY A 7 -22.20 18.48 -18.34
N ILE A 8 -21.44 18.99 -17.36
CA ILE A 8 -20.14 19.59 -17.60
C ILE A 8 -19.13 18.48 -17.89
N ASP A 9 -18.48 18.59 -19.05
CA ASP A 9 -17.44 17.68 -19.50
C ASP A 9 -16.17 18.48 -19.83
N PHE A 10 -15.10 18.18 -19.10
CA PHE A 10 -13.78 18.78 -19.29
C PHE A 10 -12.88 17.97 -20.22
N ASP A 11 -13.27 16.73 -20.59
CA ASP A 11 -12.45 15.84 -21.44
C ASP A 11 -12.20 16.48 -22.81
N LYS A 12 -13.17 17.28 -23.31
CA LYS A 12 -13.03 18.04 -24.56
C LYS A 12 -11.90 19.07 -24.56
N TYR A 13 -11.43 19.48 -23.38
CA TYR A 13 -10.31 20.42 -23.22
C TYR A 13 -8.99 19.72 -22.86
N MET A 14 -9.01 18.39 -22.68
CA MET A 14 -7.84 17.60 -22.32
C MET A 14 -7.64 16.48 -23.34
N PRO A 15 -6.94 16.74 -24.46
CA PRO A 15 -6.54 15.69 -25.39
C PRO A 15 -5.78 14.58 -24.67
N LEU A 16 -5.99 13.33 -25.09
CA LEU A 16 -5.43 12.15 -24.39
C LEU A 16 -3.91 12.22 -24.21
N GLU A 17 -3.16 12.71 -25.19
CA GLU A 17 -1.70 12.84 -25.08
C GLU A 17 -1.29 13.90 -24.04
N ALA A 18 -2.06 14.99 -23.90
CA ALA A 18 -1.84 15.96 -22.85
C ALA A 18 -2.20 15.37 -21.47
N ALA A 19 -3.31 14.63 -21.37
CA ALA A 19 -3.69 13.94 -20.13
C ALA A 19 -2.59 12.98 -19.64
N LYS A 20 -2.01 12.18 -20.55
CA LYS A 20 -0.90 11.26 -20.24
C LYS A 20 0.32 12.01 -19.74
N PHE A 21 0.69 13.11 -20.39
CA PHE A 21 1.82 13.94 -19.94
C PHE A 21 1.61 14.48 -18.53
N TYR A 22 0.44 15.08 -18.26
CA TYR A 22 0.15 15.64 -16.94
C TYR A 22 0.00 14.56 -15.86
N ALA A 23 -0.53 13.38 -16.21
CA ALA A 23 -0.57 12.24 -15.31
C ALA A 23 0.84 11.77 -14.95
N GLU A 24 1.73 11.60 -15.93
CA GLU A 24 3.12 11.22 -15.67
C GLU A 24 3.86 12.29 -14.84
N PHE A 25 3.64 13.57 -15.12
CA PHE A 25 4.23 14.67 -14.36
C PHE A 25 3.78 14.66 -12.89
N ASN A 26 2.48 14.51 -12.64
CA ASN A 26 1.95 14.43 -11.28
C ASN A 26 2.42 13.15 -10.57
N ASP A 27 2.42 12.03 -11.28
CA ASP A 27 2.91 10.76 -10.73
C ASP A 27 4.40 10.85 -10.37
N ALA A 28 5.21 11.54 -11.17
CA ALA A 28 6.62 11.78 -10.85
C ALA A 28 6.77 12.55 -9.53
N ASN A 29 5.95 13.59 -9.32
CA ASN A 29 5.96 14.36 -8.09
C ASN A 29 5.63 13.49 -6.87
N ASP A 30 4.52 12.76 -6.92
CA ASP A 30 4.11 11.89 -5.81
C ASP A 30 5.09 10.72 -5.59
N PHE A 31 5.66 10.15 -6.66
CA PHE A 31 6.68 9.10 -6.57
C PHE A 31 7.90 9.57 -5.78
N TYR A 32 8.41 10.78 -6.05
CA TYR A 32 9.61 11.31 -5.42
C TYR A 32 9.37 11.90 -4.04
N GLU A 33 8.23 12.57 -3.79
CA GLU A 33 7.95 13.24 -2.53
C GLU A 33 7.32 12.33 -1.47
N LYS A 34 6.56 11.31 -1.90
CA LYS A 34 5.72 10.49 -1.01
C LYS A 34 5.93 8.98 -1.22
N GLY A 35 6.25 8.59 -2.45
CA GLY A 35 6.43 7.20 -2.89
C GLY A 35 7.80 6.61 -2.60
N PRO A 36 8.23 5.59 -3.37
CA PRO A 36 9.53 4.94 -3.23
C PRO A 36 10.72 5.87 -3.37
N SER A 37 10.56 6.96 -4.12
CA SER A 37 11.61 7.95 -4.39
C SER A 37 12.89 7.32 -4.96
N PHE A 38 14.04 7.94 -4.70
CA PHE A 38 15.33 7.46 -5.18
C PHE A 38 15.99 6.48 -4.20
N THR A 39 16.75 5.51 -4.70
CA THR A 39 17.42 4.49 -3.88
C THR A 39 18.32 5.12 -2.80
N GLU A 40 19.00 6.20 -3.16
CA GLU A 40 19.92 6.94 -2.31
C GLU A 40 19.21 7.75 -1.20
N SER A 41 17.88 7.92 -1.29
CA SER A 41 17.08 8.57 -0.24
C SER A 41 16.94 7.71 1.02
N ASN A 42 17.31 6.42 0.91
CA ASN A 42 17.17 5.43 1.96
C ASN A 42 15.76 5.40 2.57
N GLN A 43 14.72 5.36 1.72
CA GLN A 43 13.32 5.18 2.11
C GLN A 43 12.72 6.30 2.98
N VAL A 44 13.38 7.47 3.11
CA VAL A 44 12.96 8.58 3.99
C VAL A 44 11.49 9.00 3.80
N THR A 45 10.99 8.96 2.57
CA THR A 45 9.60 9.29 2.22
C THR A 45 8.58 8.28 2.74
N SER A 46 8.99 7.02 2.95
CA SER A 46 8.13 5.94 3.43
C SER A 46 8.33 5.58 4.91
N GLU A 47 9.48 5.96 5.51
CA GLU A 47 9.77 5.77 6.93
C GLU A 47 8.72 6.45 7.83
N ILE A 48 8.14 7.56 7.38
CA ILE A 48 7.05 8.26 8.09
C ILE A 48 5.83 7.37 8.36
N ALA A 49 5.60 6.32 7.55
CA ALA A 49 4.51 5.38 7.74
C ALA A 49 4.80 4.31 8.83
N GLN A 50 6.00 4.29 9.42
CA GLN A 50 6.39 3.30 10.42
C GLN A 50 5.42 3.24 11.60
N GLY A 51 4.93 4.38 12.09
CA GLY A 51 3.98 4.40 13.21
C GLY A 51 2.67 3.69 12.88
N LEU A 52 2.10 3.94 11.70
CA LEU A 52 0.87 3.28 11.25
C LEU A 52 1.10 1.79 10.96
N LYS A 53 2.23 1.45 10.33
CA LYS A 53 2.61 0.06 10.09
C LYS A 53 2.76 -0.70 11.41
N GLN A 54 3.45 -0.14 12.40
CA GLN A 54 3.59 -0.74 13.72
C GLN A 54 2.24 -0.93 14.40
N ASP A 55 1.36 0.07 14.32
CA ASP A 55 0.01 -0.05 14.86
C ASP A 55 -0.79 -1.19 14.20
N LEU A 56 -0.71 -1.37 12.86
CA LEU A 56 -1.37 -2.51 12.19
C LEU A 56 -0.96 -3.85 12.80
N PHE A 57 0.35 -4.06 13.05
CA PHE A 57 0.82 -5.27 13.73
C PHE A 57 0.34 -5.33 15.18
N GLN A 58 0.38 -4.23 15.93
CA GLN A 58 -0.13 -4.19 17.32
C GLN A 58 -1.61 -4.54 17.42
N GLN A 59 -2.44 -4.15 16.43
CA GLN A 59 -3.84 -4.54 16.39
C GLN A 59 -4.01 -6.07 16.25
N VAL A 60 -3.15 -6.73 15.46
CA VAL A 60 -3.13 -8.20 15.35
C VAL A 60 -2.58 -8.84 16.62
N ASP A 61 -1.52 -8.28 17.22
CA ASP A 61 -1.00 -8.75 18.52
C ASP A 61 -2.07 -8.72 19.60
N ALA A 62 -2.90 -7.67 19.64
CA ALA A 62 -4.02 -7.58 20.56
C ALA A 62 -5.05 -8.70 20.34
N VAL A 63 -5.27 -9.14 19.09
CA VAL A 63 -6.12 -10.31 18.78
C VAL A 63 -5.45 -11.60 19.28
N VAL A 64 -4.16 -11.79 19.00
CA VAL A 64 -3.38 -12.96 19.48
C VAL A 64 -3.44 -13.07 21.00
N ASN A 65 -3.30 -11.95 21.70
CA ASN A 65 -3.29 -11.88 23.16
C ASN A 65 -4.70 -11.84 23.79
N LYS A 66 -5.77 -11.94 22.98
CA LYS A 66 -7.17 -11.81 23.43
C LYS A 66 -7.45 -10.50 24.18
N ALA A 67 -6.67 -9.47 23.89
CA ALA A 67 -6.73 -8.15 24.50
C ALA A 67 -7.49 -7.14 23.63
N GLN A 68 -7.85 -7.51 22.39
CA GLN A 68 -8.55 -6.63 21.45
C GLN A 68 -10.04 -6.49 21.79
N PRO A 69 -10.53 -5.32 22.25
CA PRO A 69 -11.95 -5.12 22.53
C PRO A 69 -12.79 -4.88 21.28
N TYR A 70 -12.17 -4.47 20.17
CA TYR A 70 -12.88 -4.08 18.94
C TYR A 70 -12.92 -5.21 17.90
N LYS A 71 -14.01 -5.27 17.13
CA LYS A 71 -14.10 -6.20 15.98
C LYS A 71 -13.46 -5.64 14.70
N ALA A 72 -13.34 -4.32 14.62
CA ALA A 72 -12.67 -3.62 13.54
C ALA A 72 -12.11 -2.30 14.07
N VAL A 73 -11.01 -1.84 13.47
CA VAL A 73 -10.45 -0.52 13.70
C VAL A 73 -10.35 0.17 12.34
N LEU A 74 -11.20 1.17 12.12
CA LEU A 74 -11.32 1.88 10.86
C LEU A 74 -10.61 3.23 10.94
N ARG A 75 -9.75 3.53 9.96
CA ARG A 75 -8.97 4.77 9.88
C ARG A 75 -9.24 5.46 8.55
N PHE A 76 -9.55 6.74 8.62
CA PHE A 76 -9.77 7.60 7.45
C PHE A 76 -8.67 8.65 7.41
N ALA A 77 -8.03 8.78 6.26
CA ALA A 77 -6.85 9.62 6.11
C ALA A 77 -6.72 10.12 4.66
N HIS A 78 -5.49 10.34 4.22
CA HIS A 78 -5.15 11.01 2.95
C HIS A 78 -4.23 10.14 2.08
N ALA A 79 -4.01 10.57 0.84
CA ALA A 79 -3.05 9.94 -0.07
C ALA A 79 -1.63 9.94 0.53
N GLU A 80 -1.28 11.01 1.25
CA GLU A 80 -0.03 11.18 2.01
C GLU A 80 0.17 10.14 3.12
N ILE A 81 -0.85 9.34 3.45
CA ILE A 81 -0.74 8.20 4.35
C ILE A 81 -0.70 6.89 3.58
N ILE A 82 -1.56 6.73 2.56
CA ILE A 82 -1.65 5.49 1.78
C ILE A 82 -0.38 5.22 0.97
N ILE A 83 0.15 6.23 0.28
CA ILE A 83 1.33 6.09 -0.59
C ILE A 83 2.55 5.59 0.21
N PRO A 84 2.99 6.27 1.30
CA PRO A 84 4.14 5.80 2.06
C PRO A 84 3.85 4.49 2.80
N LEU A 85 2.62 4.22 3.23
CA LEU A 85 2.26 2.93 3.83
C LEU A 85 2.43 1.79 2.81
N ALA A 86 1.88 1.93 1.60
CA ALA A 86 2.00 0.94 0.54
C ALA A 86 3.47 0.69 0.15
N THR A 87 4.27 1.76 0.06
CA THR A 87 5.72 1.68 -0.14
C THR A 87 6.41 0.93 1.00
N SER A 88 6.11 1.27 2.26
CA SER A 88 6.74 0.65 3.44
C SER A 88 6.38 -0.83 3.62
N LEU A 89 5.25 -1.25 3.06
CA LEU A 89 4.81 -2.64 2.98
C LEU A 89 5.38 -3.36 1.76
N ASP A 90 6.03 -2.64 0.83
CA ASP A 90 6.60 -3.12 -0.43
C ASP A 90 5.54 -3.89 -1.25
N LEU A 91 4.39 -3.22 -1.45
CA LEU A 91 3.23 -3.78 -2.15
C LEU A 91 3.43 -3.75 -3.67
N HIS A 92 3.61 -4.92 -4.28
CA HIS A 92 3.89 -5.08 -5.72
C HIS A 92 5.26 -4.55 -6.15
N ASN A 93 5.67 -4.92 -7.37
CA ASN A 93 6.88 -4.39 -8.00
C ASN A 93 6.80 -2.88 -8.31
N MET A 94 5.66 -2.24 -8.02
CA MET A 94 5.47 -0.80 -8.21
C MET A 94 6.15 0.04 -7.12
N MET A 95 6.51 -0.56 -5.97
CA MET A 95 7.11 0.17 -4.84
C MET A 95 8.64 0.22 -4.89
N GLN A 96 9.22 -0.03 -6.05
CA GLN A 96 10.67 -0.05 -6.22
C GLN A 96 11.20 1.38 -6.45
N PRO A 97 12.24 1.80 -5.72
CA PRO A 97 12.87 3.10 -5.94
C PRO A 97 13.65 3.11 -7.27
N LEU A 98 13.93 4.30 -7.78
CA LEU A 98 14.82 4.49 -8.93
C LEU A 98 16.21 4.97 -8.46
N PRO A 99 17.31 4.62 -9.14
CA PRO A 99 18.58 5.28 -8.89
C PRO A 99 18.48 6.79 -9.15
N LEU A 100 19.16 7.64 -8.39
CA LEU A 100 19.12 9.11 -8.53
C LEU A 100 19.42 9.58 -9.97
N ARG A 101 20.26 8.84 -10.69
CA ARG A 101 20.62 9.11 -12.10
C ARG A 101 19.55 8.71 -13.13
N GLN A 102 18.44 8.12 -12.70
CA GLN A 102 17.35 7.66 -13.55
C GLN A 102 16.08 8.43 -13.21
N THR A 103 15.65 9.27 -14.15
CA THR A 103 14.41 10.02 -14.02
C THR A 103 13.20 9.09 -14.11
N TYR A 104 12.23 9.33 -13.25
CA TYR A 104 10.92 8.71 -13.33
C TYR A 104 10.25 9.06 -14.67
N ASN A 105 9.72 8.05 -15.32
CA ASN A 105 8.70 8.12 -16.35
C ASN A 105 8.01 6.76 -16.45
N TYR A 106 6.98 6.65 -17.26
CA TYR A 106 6.18 5.45 -17.39
C TYR A 106 6.91 4.24 -18.00
N SER A 107 8.08 4.45 -18.62
CA SER A 107 8.95 3.36 -19.11
C SER A 107 10.00 2.90 -18.10
N THR A 108 10.37 3.76 -17.14
CA THR A 108 11.40 3.45 -16.13
C THR A 108 10.83 2.93 -14.82
N SER A 109 9.57 3.24 -14.51
CA SER A 109 8.87 2.79 -13.30
C SER A 109 7.45 2.31 -13.61
N ALA A 110 7.04 1.27 -12.88
CA ALA A 110 5.67 0.74 -12.92
C ALA A 110 4.70 1.50 -11.98
N TRP A 111 5.20 2.40 -11.14
CA TRP A 111 4.39 3.15 -10.17
C TRP A 111 3.40 4.08 -10.88
N ARG A 112 2.12 4.06 -10.49
CA ARG A 112 1.05 4.91 -11.02
C ARG A 112 0.15 5.39 -9.90
N GLY A 113 -0.10 6.69 -9.79
CA GLY A 113 -0.94 7.28 -8.75
C GLY A 113 -2.37 6.74 -8.79
N GLU A 114 -2.92 6.52 -10.00
CA GLU A 114 -4.26 5.96 -10.18
C GLU A 114 -4.44 4.53 -9.64
N VAL A 115 -3.34 3.76 -9.51
CA VAL A 115 -3.35 2.40 -8.95
C VAL A 115 -3.01 2.44 -7.46
N VAL A 116 -2.02 3.25 -7.09
CA VAL A 116 -1.47 3.30 -5.73
C VAL A 116 -2.37 4.08 -4.78
N SER A 117 -2.89 5.22 -5.21
CA SER A 117 -3.74 6.07 -4.38
C SER A 117 -4.87 6.70 -5.19
N PRO A 118 -5.77 5.88 -5.79
CA PRO A 118 -7.02 6.42 -6.32
C PRO A 118 -7.84 7.08 -5.20
N MET A 119 -8.87 7.84 -5.59
CA MET A 119 -9.85 8.35 -4.63
C MET A 119 -10.44 7.18 -3.82
N ALA A 120 -10.46 7.33 -2.49
CA ALA A 120 -10.86 6.30 -1.53
C ALA A 120 -9.98 5.02 -1.54
N ALA A 121 -8.71 5.14 -1.93
CA ALA A 121 -7.74 4.06 -1.76
C ALA A 121 -7.71 3.55 -0.32
N ASN A 122 -7.60 2.23 -0.16
CA ASN A 122 -7.69 1.57 1.14
C ASN A 122 -6.80 0.34 1.24
N VAL A 123 -6.26 0.10 2.44
CA VAL A 123 -5.57 -1.14 2.81
C VAL A 123 -6.33 -1.74 3.99
N GLN A 124 -6.68 -3.02 3.88
CA GLN A 124 -7.43 -3.75 4.90
C GLN A 124 -6.71 -5.05 5.24
N TRP A 125 -6.59 -5.35 6.53
CA TRP A 125 -6.10 -6.64 7.01
C TRP A 125 -7.23 -7.39 7.72
N ASP A 126 -7.57 -8.56 7.18
CA ASP A 126 -8.51 -9.50 7.79
C ASP A 126 -7.73 -10.49 8.66
N ILE A 127 -8.17 -10.66 9.91
CA ILE A 127 -7.49 -11.48 10.91
C ILE A 127 -8.37 -12.70 11.22
N TYR A 128 -7.81 -13.89 11.08
CA TYR A 128 -8.49 -15.16 11.35
C TYR A 128 -7.73 -15.91 12.43
N GLN A 129 -8.41 -16.33 13.48
CA GLN A 129 -7.82 -17.13 14.56
C GLN A 129 -8.63 -18.42 14.74
N ASN A 130 -7.94 -19.55 14.77
CA ASN A 130 -8.57 -20.84 15.07
C ASN A 130 -8.62 -21.10 16.60
N ASN A 131 -9.31 -22.18 17.00
CA ASN A 131 -9.44 -22.57 18.41
C ASN A 131 -8.10 -22.92 19.09
N GLN A 132 -7.04 -23.18 18.32
CA GLN A 132 -5.70 -23.49 18.81
C GLN A 132 -4.83 -22.23 18.98
N GLY A 133 -5.35 -21.04 18.63
CA GLY A 133 -4.64 -19.77 18.70
C GLY A 133 -3.77 -19.46 17.47
N SER A 134 -3.73 -20.33 16.46
CA SER A 134 -3.05 -20.03 15.20
C SER A 134 -3.77 -18.88 14.51
N THR A 135 -3.01 -17.84 14.15
CA THR A 135 -3.55 -16.59 13.61
C THR A 135 -3.03 -16.39 12.19
N LEU A 136 -3.95 -16.17 11.25
CA LEU A 136 -3.66 -15.84 9.86
C LEU A 136 -4.09 -14.40 9.57
N VAL A 137 -3.33 -13.73 8.73
CA VAL A 137 -3.66 -12.40 8.20
C VAL A 137 -3.79 -12.47 6.68
N LYS A 138 -4.83 -11.83 6.15
CA LYS A 138 -5.02 -11.58 4.71
C LYS A 138 -5.08 -10.08 4.46
N MET A 139 -4.44 -9.61 3.39
CA MET A 139 -4.48 -8.20 3.00
C MET A 139 -5.32 -8.00 1.75
N LEU A 140 -6.17 -6.96 1.79
CA LEU A 140 -6.81 -6.37 0.63
C LEU A 140 -6.18 -4.99 0.39
N TYR A 141 -5.91 -4.68 -0.87
CA TYR A 141 -5.51 -3.36 -1.31
C TYR A 141 -6.45 -2.90 -2.41
N ASN A 142 -7.16 -1.79 -2.16
CA ASN A 142 -8.28 -1.35 -2.99
C ASN A 142 -9.27 -2.50 -3.24
N GLU A 143 -9.65 -3.18 -2.15
CA GLU A 143 -10.56 -4.34 -2.10
C GLU A 143 -10.11 -5.59 -2.87
N LYS A 144 -8.88 -5.62 -3.41
CA LYS A 144 -8.32 -6.78 -4.10
C LYS A 144 -7.36 -7.56 -3.21
N GLU A 145 -7.52 -8.88 -3.17
CA GLU A 145 -6.58 -9.77 -2.47
C GLU A 145 -5.16 -9.56 -3.00
N THR A 146 -4.26 -9.17 -2.09
CA THR A 146 -2.90 -8.75 -2.42
C THR A 146 -1.89 -9.44 -1.52
N LEU A 147 -0.79 -9.87 -2.11
CA LEU A 147 0.31 -10.48 -1.37
C LEU A 147 1.12 -9.41 -0.63
N PHE A 148 1.62 -9.76 0.54
CA PHE A 148 2.71 -9.02 1.17
C PHE A 148 4.00 -9.13 0.34
N LYS A 149 5.03 -8.34 0.70
CA LYS A 149 6.29 -8.30 -0.06
C LYS A 149 6.86 -9.70 -0.31
N PRO A 150 7.48 -9.97 -1.48
CA PRO A 150 7.92 -11.32 -1.88
C PRO A 150 8.84 -12.01 -0.86
N ALA A 151 9.64 -11.25 -0.12
CA ALA A 151 10.49 -11.77 0.95
C ALA A 151 9.70 -12.50 2.05
N CYS A 152 8.40 -12.21 2.20
CA CYS A 152 7.52 -12.86 3.17
C CYS A 152 6.81 -14.11 2.62
N ASN A 153 7.12 -14.58 1.41
CA ASN A 153 6.45 -15.73 0.81
C ASN A 153 6.55 -17.01 1.67
N TYR A 154 7.60 -17.15 2.49
CA TYR A 154 7.75 -18.26 3.44
C TYR A 154 6.71 -18.25 4.57
N ALA A 155 6.08 -17.10 4.82
CA ALA A 155 5.03 -16.93 5.81
C ALA A 155 3.64 -17.28 5.28
N ARG A 156 3.48 -17.54 3.97
CA ARG A 156 2.19 -17.93 3.40
C ARG A 156 1.73 -19.27 3.95
N TYR A 157 0.43 -19.38 4.25
CA TYR A 157 -0.17 -20.60 4.78
C TYR A 157 -0.02 -21.79 3.80
N THR A 158 -0.18 -21.52 2.50
CA THR A 158 0.17 -22.42 1.39
C THR A 158 0.77 -21.61 0.23
N PRO A 159 1.49 -22.23 -0.73
CA PRO A 159 2.14 -21.52 -1.84
C PRO A 159 1.20 -20.71 -2.76
N THR A 160 -0.10 -20.97 -2.74
CA THR A 160 -1.11 -20.27 -3.56
C THR A 160 -2.03 -19.37 -2.71
N SER A 161 -1.91 -19.41 -1.39
CA SER A 161 -2.79 -18.68 -0.47
C SER A 161 -2.46 -17.19 -0.34
N PHE A 162 -3.47 -16.33 -0.18
CA PHE A 162 -3.32 -14.94 0.24
C PHE A 162 -3.27 -14.77 1.77
N TYR A 163 -3.35 -15.87 2.51
CA TYR A 163 -3.28 -15.89 3.97
C TYR A 163 -1.85 -16.16 4.43
N TYR A 164 -1.39 -15.37 5.40
CA TYR A 164 -0.05 -15.47 5.97
C TYR A 164 -0.14 -15.83 7.45
N ASP A 165 0.70 -16.77 7.89
CA ASP A 165 0.96 -17.02 9.30
C ASP A 165 1.48 -15.73 9.94
N TYR A 166 0.74 -15.24 10.93
CA TYR A 166 1.00 -13.92 11.50
C TYR A 166 2.38 -13.83 12.17
N ILE A 167 2.82 -14.87 12.88
CA ILE A 167 4.10 -14.86 13.60
C ILE A 167 5.25 -14.74 12.58
N LYS A 168 5.19 -15.54 11.51
CA LYS A 168 6.17 -15.47 10.43
C LYS A 168 6.12 -14.15 9.67
N LEU A 169 4.92 -13.60 9.45
CA LEU A 169 4.74 -12.31 8.80
C LEU A 169 5.34 -11.17 9.62
N LYS A 170 5.07 -11.15 10.94
CA LYS A 170 5.63 -10.20 11.90
C LYS A 170 7.16 -10.25 11.89
N GLN A 171 7.74 -11.46 11.90
CA GLN A 171 9.17 -11.68 11.77
C GLN A 171 9.73 -11.15 10.43
N CYS A 172 9.03 -11.39 9.31
CA CYS A 172 9.45 -10.90 7.99
C CYS A 172 9.56 -9.37 7.91
N TYR A 173 8.66 -8.67 8.59
CA TYR A 173 8.67 -7.22 8.68
C TYR A 173 9.52 -6.67 9.84
N GLN A 174 10.15 -7.54 10.64
CA GLN A 174 11.00 -7.18 11.78
C GLN A 174 10.26 -6.30 12.80
N MET A 175 8.97 -6.57 13.00
CA MET A 175 8.13 -5.81 13.93
C MET A 175 8.25 -6.40 15.33
N GLN A 176 8.36 -5.52 16.33
CA GLN A 176 8.41 -5.89 17.75
C GLN A 176 7.00 -6.16 18.28
#